data_AF-A0A2C6KEX4-F1
#
_entry.id   AF-A0A2C6KEX4-F1
#
_cell.length_a   1.000
_cell.length_b   1.000
_cell.length_c   1.000
_cell.angle_alpha   90.00
_cell.angle_beta   90.00
_cell.angle_gamma   90.00
#
_symmetry.space_group_name_H-M   'P 1'
#
loop_
_entity.id
_entity.type
_entity.pdbx_description
1 polymer ?
#
loop_
_entity_poly.entity_id
_entity_poly.type
_entity_poly.pdbx_seq_one_letter_code
_entity_poly.pdbx_strand_id
1 'polypeptide(L)'
;LSIFLLLSPPFLQHTLFLGGPKNEWLPYQYGTTTTTSALVAGGGGQTGQSTSGSSSLHLVAEVDGLRIITAYKTEFLHRIAPSTDAIFSIGSCEPPAMLYYAMERFKGGDAAADESLRSIKQDLGAATEACIDAATHEWKFQQAALLLQAAVFGREFLDEGENKCTCKQYVKACRDLRICYAVRQPPLEMPLSVAQLRHMSLSKLVRRIAK
;
A
#
# COMPACT_ATOMS: atom_id res chain seq x y z
N LEU A 1 -11.45 -5.99 -6.45
CA LEU A 1 -11.70 -5.97 -5.00
C LEU A 1 -13.09 -5.38 -4.83
N SER A 2 -14.06 -6.20 -4.46
CA SER A 2 -15.40 -5.73 -4.12
C SER A 2 -15.48 -5.66 -2.60
N ILE A 3 -15.82 -4.49 -2.07
CA ILE A 3 -15.92 -4.26 -0.62
C ILE A 3 -17.41 -4.09 -0.31
N PHE A 4 -17.95 -4.94 0.56
CA PHE A 4 -19.32 -4.84 1.06
C PHE A 4 -19.30 -4.65 2.58
N LEU A 5 -20.15 -3.75 3.07
CA LEU A 5 -20.34 -3.51 4.50
C LEU A 5 -21.76 -3.92 4.88
N LEU A 6 -21.88 -4.78 5.89
CA LEU A 6 -23.15 -5.04 6.56
C LEU A 6 -23.13 -4.42 7.95
N LEU A 7 -24.16 -3.64 8.25
CA LEU A 7 -24.45 -3.10 9.58
C LEU A 7 -25.54 -3.98 10.20
N SER A 8 -25.20 -4.75 11.25
CA SER A 8 -26.21 -5.50 12.02
C SER A 8 -26.51 -4.78 13.34
N PRO A 9 -27.78 -4.46 13.66
CA PRO A 9 -28.23 -4.21 15.03
C PRO A 9 -28.50 -5.54 15.77
N PRO A 10 -28.43 -5.62 17.13
CA PRO A 10 -28.41 -4.54 18.13
C PRO A 10 -27.02 -4.25 18.75
N PHE A 11 -25.98 -4.99 18.37
CA PHE A 11 -24.58 -4.70 18.73
C PHE A 11 -23.89 -4.21 17.46
N LEU A 12 -23.34 -2.99 17.46
CA LEU A 12 -22.62 -2.39 16.32
C LEU A 12 -21.39 -3.24 15.95
N GLN A 13 -21.64 -4.34 15.26
CA GLN A 13 -20.62 -5.22 14.70
C GLN A 13 -20.47 -4.79 13.24
N HIS A 14 -19.47 -3.96 12.98
CA HIS A 14 -19.11 -3.61 11.61
C HIS A 14 -18.29 -4.77 11.04
N THR A 15 -18.90 -5.53 10.13
CA THR A 15 -18.21 -6.60 9.40
C THR A 15 -17.88 -6.10 8.00
N LEU A 16 -16.57 -5.94 7.75
CA LEU A 16 -16.04 -5.67 6.44
C LEU A 16 -15.81 -6.99 5.72
N PHE A 17 -16.47 -7.18 4.58
CA PHE A 17 -16.27 -8.36 3.74
C PHE A 17 -15.28 -8.00 2.63
N LEU A 18 -14.09 -8.60 2.70
CA LEU A 18 -13.06 -8.47 1.67
C LEU A 18 -13.20 -9.62 0.68
N GLY A 19 -13.71 -9.32 -0.52
CA GLY A 19 -13.80 -10.29 -1.60
C GLY A 19 -12.46 -10.47 -2.31
N GLY A 20 -11.82 -11.63 -2.11
CA GLY A 20 -10.66 -12.05 -2.90
C GLY A 20 -11.02 -12.45 -4.34
N PRO A 21 -10.04 -12.70 -5.22
CA PRO A 21 -10.25 -13.09 -6.62
C PRO A 21 -11.05 -14.40 -6.81
N LYS A 22 -11.29 -15.16 -5.75
CA LYS A 22 -12.11 -16.39 -5.73
C LYS A 22 -13.45 -16.25 -4.99
N ASN A 23 -13.91 -15.03 -4.72
CA ASN A 23 -15.08 -14.76 -3.84
C ASN A 23 -14.96 -15.35 -2.42
N GLU A 24 -13.74 -15.62 -1.96
CA GLU A 24 -13.49 -15.89 -0.54
C GLU A 24 -13.65 -14.59 0.23
N TRP A 25 -14.58 -14.59 1.17
CA TRP A 25 -14.92 -13.44 1.98
C TRP A 25 -14.20 -13.54 3.33
N LEU A 26 -13.29 -12.62 3.59
CA LEU A 26 -12.68 -12.50 4.91
C LEU A 26 -13.49 -11.52 5.76
N PRO A 27 -14.14 -11.95 6.84
CA PRO A 27 -14.82 -11.05 7.76
C PRO A 27 -13.77 -10.34 8.61
N TYR A 28 -13.71 -9.02 8.53
CA TYR A 28 -12.92 -8.21 9.45
C TYR A 28 -13.86 -7.44 10.38
N GLN A 29 -13.72 -7.67 11.69
CA GLN A 29 -14.58 -7.08 12.72
C GLN A 29 -13.90 -5.85 13.34
N TYR A 30 -14.59 -4.71 13.26
CA TYR A 30 -14.19 -3.49 13.97
C TYR A 30 -15.00 -3.38 15.28
N GLY A 31 -14.32 -3.24 16.43
CA GLY A 31 -14.96 -2.82 17.70
C GLY A 31 -14.98 -3.81 18.87
N THR A 32 -14.22 -4.92 18.88
CA THR A 32 -14.18 -5.80 20.06
C THR A 32 -13.18 -5.30 21.11
N THR A 33 -13.52 -4.25 21.85
CA THR A 33 -13.08 -4.14 23.25
C THR A 33 -14.22 -4.60 24.14
N THR A 34 -14.43 -5.90 24.20
CA THR A 34 -14.88 -6.52 25.44
C THR A 34 -13.74 -7.40 25.87
N THR A 35 -13.11 -7.01 26.96
CA THR A 35 -12.20 -7.83 27.77
C THR A 35 -12.60 -9.30 27.66
N THR A 36 -11.75 -10.11 27.03
CA THR A 36 -11.84 -11.57 27.11
C THR A 36 -11.55 -11.98 28.55
N SER A 37 -12.56 -11.92 29.41
CA SER A 37 -12.69 -12.91 30.47
C SER A 37 -13.41 -14.09 29.84
N ALA A 38 -12.65 -15.15 29.57
CA ALA A 38 -13.20 -16.47 29.34
C ALA A 38 -14.14 -16.80 30.51
N LEU A 39 -15.44 -16.90 30.23
CA LEU A 39 -16.42 -17.45 31.17
C LEU A 39 -16.89 -18.78 30.61
N VAL A 40 -16.30 -19.83 31.18
CA VAL A 40 -16.86 -21.17 31.26
C VAL A 40 -18.24 -21.08 31.92
N ALA A 41 -19.19 -21.86 31.41
CA ALA A 41 -20.56 -21.94 31.87
C ALA A 41 -20.69 -22.17 33.39
N GLY A 42 -21.56 -21.39 34.05
CA GLY A 42 -21.95 -21.64 35.44
C GLY A 42 -22.78 -20.52 36.06
N GLY A 43 -24.11 -20.72 36.10
CA GLY A 43 -25.07 -20.22 37.10
C GLY A 43 -24.99 -18.79 37.65
N GLY A 44 -26.04 -18.01 37.35
CA GLY A 44 -26.65 -17.02 38.27
C GLY A 44 -25.87 -15.74 38.57
N GLY A 45 -26.41 -14.58 38.16
CA GLY A 45 -26.04 -13.29 38.75
C GLY A 45 -26.04 -12.09 37.80
N GLN A 46 -26.94 -11.15 38.07
CA GLN A 46 -26.86 -9.69 37.84
C GLN A 46 -26.56 -9.19 36.42
N THR A 47 -27.57 -8.56 35.82
CA THR A 47 -27.48 -7.72 34.62
C THR A 47 -26.62 -6.48 34.89
N GLY A 48 -25.32 -6.58 34.63
CA GLY A 48 -24.45 -5.40 34.47
C GLY A 48 -24.78 -4.72 33.14
N GLN A 49 -25.21 -3.46 33.18
CA GLN A 49 -25.29 -2.62 31.99
C GLN A 49 -23.89 -2.49 31.38
N SER A 50 -23.65 -3.11 30.23
CA SER A 50 -22.50 -2.75 29.42
C SER A 50 -22.76 -1.33 28.90
N THR A 51 -22.05 -0.34 29.44
CA THR A 51 -21.95 0.97 28.80
C THR A 51 -21.29 0.76 27.44
N SER A 52 -22.13 0.59 26.42
CA SER A 52 -21.73 0.51 25.02
C SER A 52 -21.19 1.89 24.64
N GLY A 53 -19.88 2.07 24.83
CA GLY A 53 -19.17 3.20 24.24
C GLY A 53 -19.27 3.02 22.74
N SER A 54 -20.20 3.73 22.11
CA SER A 54 -20.40 3.75 20.68
C SER A 54 -19.12 4.25 20.00
N SER A 55 -18.23 3.34 19.63
CA SER A 55 -17.06 3.66 18.81
C SER A 55 -17.56 4.03 17.42
N SER A 56 -17.62 5.32 17.12
CA SER A 56 -18.02 5.81 15.80
C SER A 56 -17.01 5.35 14.74
N LEU A 57 -17.43 4.46 13.85
CA LEU A 57 -16.67 4.02 12.69
C LEU A 57 -17.08 4.86 11.48
N HIS A 58 -16.13 5.59 10.89
CA HIS A 58 -16.34 6.33 9.65
C HIS A 58 -15.57 5.68 8.51
N LEU A 59 -16.26 5.47 7.40
CA LEU A 59 -15.71 4.86 6.20
C LEU A 59 -15.71 5.91 5.08
N VAL A 60 -14.54 6.14 4.51
CA VAL A 60 -14.36 7.11 3.42
C VAL A 60 -13.81 6.36 2.22
N ALA A 61 -14.60 6.30 1.15
CA ALA A 61 -14.13 5.79 -0.12
C ALA A 61 -13.09 6.76 -0.70
N GLU A 62 -11.94 6.22 -1.07
CA GLU A 62 -10.83 6.94 -1.69
C GLU A 62 -10.60 6.38 -3.09
N VAL A 63 -9.85 7.11 -3.91
CA VAL A 63 -9.63 6.73 -5.32
C VAL A 63 -8.88 5.40 -5.49
N ASP A 64 -8.15 4.99 -4.47
CA ASP A 64 -7.26 3.83 -4.46
C ASP A 64 -7.59 2.85 -3.31
N GLY A 65 -8.67 3.08 -2.55
CA GLY A 65 -9.01 2.21 -1.42
C GLY A 65 -10.12 2.74 -0.52
N LEU A 66 -10.11 2.24 0.71
CA LEU A 66 -11.04 2.58 1.77
C LEU A 66 -10.26 3.09 2.97
N ARG A 67 -10.54 4.33 3.39
CA ARG A 67 -10.05 4.83 4.66
C ARG A 67 -11.06 4.52 5.76
N ILE A 68 -10.55 3.97 6.85
CA ILE A 68 -11.32 3.51 7.99
C ILE A 68 -10.88 4.35 9.19
N ILE A 69 -11.78 5.17 9.70
CA ILE A 69 -11.51 6.13 10.77
C ILE A 69 -12.31 5.70 11.98
N THR A 70 -11.62 5.55 13.11
CA THR A 70 -12.23 5.28 14.42
C THR A 70 -11.89 6.42 15.37
N ALA A 71 -12.44 6.38 16.59
CA ALA A 71 -12.09 7.35 17.63
C ALA A 71 -10.59 7.36 18.00
N TYR A 72 -9.83 6.29 17.71
CA TYR A 72 -8.44 6.12 18.18
C TYR A 72 -7.41 5.88 17.08
N LYS A 73 -7.83 5.43 15.90
CA LYS A 73 -6.92 5.13 14.78
C LYS A 73 -7.57 5.42 13.43
N THR A 74 -6.71 5.72 12.45
CA THR A 74 -7.04 5.75 11.03
C THR A 74 -6.26 4.67 10.31
N GLU A 75 -6.97 3.80 9.60
CA GLU A 75 -6.39 2.73 8.79
C GLU A 75 -6.75 2.94 7.32
N PHE A 76 -5.90 2.42 6.43
CA PHE A 76 -6.12 2.48 4.99
C PHE A 76 -6.04 1.08 4.41
N LEU A 77 -7.11 0.69 3.73
CA LEU A 77 -7.22 -0.59 3.07
C LEU A 77 -7.25 -0.38 1.57
N HIS A 78 -6.30 -1.01 0.88
CA HIS A 78 -6.23 -0.96 -0.56
C HIS A 78 -5.88 -2.33 -1.12
N ARG A 79 -6.17 -2.51 -2.40
CA ARG A 79 -5.68 -3.68 -3.15
C ARG A 79 -4.17 -3.51 -3.37
N ILE A 80 -3.44 -4.61 -3.26
CA ILE A 80 -2.03 -4.65 -3.68
C ILE A 80 -1.96 -4.32 -5.17
N ALA A 81 -1.06 -3.40 -5.54
CA ALA A 81 -0.86 -3.01 -6.93
C ALA A 81 -0.21 -4.17 -7.70
N PRO A 82 -0.58 -4.40 -8.98
CA PRO A 82 0.02 -5.48 -9.77
C PRO A 82 1.55 -5.39 -9.86
N SER A 83 2.11 -4.19 -9.92
CA SER A 83 3.56 -3.94 -9.93
C SER A 83 4.24 -4.37 -8.63
N THR A 84 3.64 -4.07 -7.47
CA THR A 84 4.13 -4.52 -6.16
C THR A 84 4.01 -6.04 -6.03
N ASP A 85 2.89 -6.62 -6.48
CA ASP A 85 2.63 -8.06 -6.44
C ASP A 85 3.64 -8.83 -7.30
N ALA A 86 3.92 -8.34 -8.50
CA ALA A 86 4.92 -8.90 -9.43
C ALA A 86 6.31 -8.99 -8.80
N ILE A 87 6.70 -8.00 -7.97
CA ILE A 87 8.03 -7.92 -7.37
C ILE A 87 8.14 -8.78 -6.10
N PHE A 88 7.15 -8.70 -5.21
CA PHE A 88 7.24 -9.26 -3.86
C PHE A 88 6.44 -10.55 -3.64
N SER A 89 5.77 -11.07 -4.67
CA SER A 89 5.16 -12.40 -4.60
C SER A 89 6.20 -13.47 -4.30
N ILE A 90 5.84 -14.41 -3.42
CA ILE A 90 6.72 -15.50 -3.01
C ILE A 90 7.05 -16.36 -4.22
N GLY A 91 8.35 -16.51 -4.51
CA GLY A 91 8.82 -17.27 -5.66
C GLY A 91 8.50 -16.60 -7.00
N SER A 92 8.28 -15.28 -7.02
CA SER A 92 8.10 -14.56 -8.29
C SER A 92 9.37 -14.65 -9.14
N CYS A 93 9.19 -15.15 -10.36
CA CYS A 93 10.20 -15.13 -11.41
C CYS A 93 9.87 -14.09 -12.49
N GLU A 94 8.96 -13.15 -12.20
CA GLU A 94 8.62 -12.10 -13.16
C GLU A 94 9.79 -11.12 -13.35
N PRO A 95 9.92 -10.49 -14.54
CA PRO A 95 11.01 -9.56 -14.84
C PRO A 95 11.30 -8.49 -13.76
N PRO A 96 10.30 -7.80 -13.16
CA PRO A 96 10.58 -6.81 -12.13
C PRO A 96 11.05 -7.41 -10.79
N ALA A 97 10.63 -8.63 -10.43
CA ALA A 97 11.19 -9.35 -9.28
C ALA A 97 12.65 -9.72 -9.53
N MET A 98 12.95 -10.25 -10.72
CA MET A 98 14.32 -10.62 -11.13
C MET A 98 15.24 -9.40 -11.18
N LEU A 99 14.75 -8.23 -11.64
CA LEU A 99 15.49 -6.97 -11.61
C LEU A 99 15.80 -6.52 -10.18
N TYR A 100 14.79 -6.55 -9.30
CA TYR A 100 14.96 -6.20 -7.89
C TYR A 100 15.98 -7.13 -7.22
N TYR A 101 15.89 -8.43 -7.46
CA TYR A 101 16.84 -9.43 -6.97
C TYR A 101 18.26 -9.22 -7.52
N ALA A 102 18.40 -8.93 -8.82
CA ALA A 102 19.68 -8.63 -9.44
C ALA A 102 20.36 -7.41 -8.80
N MET A 103 19.59 -6.37 -8.48
CA MET A 103 20.08 -5.19 -7.76
C MET A 103 20.56 -5.55 -6.34
N GLU A 104 19.83 -6.39 -5.62
CA GLU A 104 20.25 -6.84 -4.28
C GLU A 104 21.55 -7.67 -4.32
N ARG A 105 21.66 -8.60 -5.28
CA ARG A 105 22.89 -9.37 -5.51
C ARG A 105 24.07 -8.47 -5.86
N PHE A 106 23.85 -7.49 -6.75
CA PHE A 106 24.88 -6.54 -7.14
C PHE A 106 25.40 -5.74 -5.93
N LYS A 107 24.51 -5.25 -5.07
CA LYS A 107 24.90 -4.59 -3.81
C LYS A 107 25.65 -5.51 -2.85
N GLY A 108 25.33 -6.80 -2.86
CA GLY A 108 26.03 -7.83 -2.11
C GLY A 108 27.41 -8.20 -2.68
N GLY A 109 27.83 -7.62 -3.82
CA GLY A 109 29.09 -7.96 -4.48
C GLY A 109 29.06 -9.32 -5.19
N ASP A 110 27.88 -9.87 -5.45
CA ASP A 110 27.72 -11.16 -6.13
C ASP A 110 27.86 -10.98 -7.65
N ALA A 111 28.87 -11.63 -8.22
CA ALA A 111 29.16 -11.60 -9.66
C ALA A 111 28.02 -12.18 -10.52
N ALA A 112 27.15 -13.01 -9.96
CA ALA A 112 26.00 -13.59 -10.67
C ALA A 112 24.77 -12.65 -10.75
N ALA A 113 24.89 -11.39 -10.32
CA ALA A 113 23.90 -10.35 -10.61
C ALA A 113 23.71 -10.14 -12.13
N ASP A 114 24.79 -10.23 -12.91
CA ASP A 114 24.76 -10.08 -14.38
C ASP A 114 23.92 -11.17 -15.06
N GLU A 115 23.96 -12.40 -14.54
CA GLU A 115 23.14 -13.51 -15.06
C GLU A 115 21.64 -13.22 -14.92
N SER A 116 21.25 -12.62 -13.79
CA SER A 116 19.85 -12.27 -13.50
C SER A 116 19.36 -11.12 -14.39
N LEU A 117 20.23 -10.19 -14.78
CA LEU A 117 19.90 -9.15 -15.75
C LEU A 117 19.81 -9.69 -17.17
N ARG A 118 20.73 -10.59 -17.56
CA ARG A 118 20.77 -11.15 -18.90
C ARG A 118 19.52 -11.95 -19.23
N SER A 119 18.94 -12.65 -18.25
CA SER A 119 17.72 -13.44 -18.43
C SER A 119 16.48 -12.59 -18.72
N ILE A 120 16.46 -11.31 -18.28
CA ILE A 120 15.31 -10.40 -18.44
C ILE A 120 15.58 -9.27 -19.44
N LYS A 121 16.66 -9.34 -20.22
CA LYS A 121 17.11 -8.22 -21.08
C LYS A 121 16.01 -7.68 -22.01
N GLN A 122 15.16 -8.55 -22.55
CA GLN A 122 14.08 -8.15 -23.46
C GLN A 122 12.95 -7.39 -22.76
N ASP A 123 12.73 -7.67 -21.48
CA ASP A 123 11.65 -7.10 -20.66
C ASP A 123 12.17 -6.04 -19.67
N LEU A 124 13.45 -5.68 -19.76
CA LEU A 124 14.11 -4.84 -18.77
C LEU A 124 13.49 -3.44 -18.68
N GLY A 125 13.06 -2.88 -19.81
CA GLY A 125 12.34 -1.61 -19.85
C GLY A 125 11.07 -1.67 -19.00
N ALA A 126 10.20 -2.63 -19.30
CA ALA A 126 8.95 -2.85 -18.57
C ALA A 126 9.18 -3.20 -17.08
N ALA A 127 10.19 -4.02 -16.78
CA ALA A 127 10.59 -4.34 -15.40
C ALA A 127 10.99 -3.09 -14.62
N THR A 128 11.74 -2.20 -15.25
CA THR A 128 12.18 -0.92 -14.67
C THR A 128 11.00 0.00 -14.41
N GLU A 129 10.07 0.12 -15.37
CA GLU A 129 8.84 0.89 -15.20
C GLU A 129 7.98 0.33 -14.06
N ALA A 130 7.87 -1.00 -13.93
CA ALA A 130 7.16 -1.66 -12.84
C ALA A 130 7.79 -1.40 -11.48
N CYS A 131 9.12 -1.37 -11.34
CA CYS A 131 9.78 -0.96 -10.10
C CYS A 131 9.46 0.51 -9.73
N ILE A 132 9.42 1.41 -10.73
CA ILE A 132 9.05 2.83 -10.51
C ILE A 132 7.59 2.92 -10.05
N ASP A 133 6.68 2.20 -10.71
CA ASP A 133 5.26 2.18 -10.39
C ASP A 133 5.01 1.61 -8.99
N ALA A 134 5.59 0.46 -8.66
CA ALA A 134 5.52 -0.17 -7.35
C ALA A 134 5.96 0.80 -6.24
N ALA A 135 7.04 1.57 -6.47
CA ALA A 135 7.51 2.56 -5.50
C ALA A 135 6.44 3.61 -5.16
N THR A 136 5.54 3.94 -6.09
CA THR A 136 4.46 4.91 -5.86
C THR A 136 3.34 4.40 -4.95
N HIS A 137 3.26 3.08 -4.75
CA HIS A 137 2.31 2.43 -3.86
C HIS A 137 2.87 2.22 -2.45
N GLU A 138 4.16 2.47 -2.23
CA GLU A 138 4.83 2.23 -0.95
C GLU A 138 4.69 3.38 0.06
N TRP A 139 4.20 3.02 1.25
CA TRP A 139 4.07 3.97 2.36
C TRP A 139 5.37 4.14 3.16
N LYS A 140 6.23 3.11 3.17
CA LYS A 140 7.53 3.13 3.84
C LYS A 140 8.58 3.70 2.91
N PHE A 141 9.25 4.77 3.35
CA PHE A 141 10.30 5.43 2.56
C PHE A 141 11.42 4.46 2.15
N GLN A 142 11.84 3.59 3.06
CA GLN A 142 12.92 2.62 2.82
C GLN A 142 12.57 1.67 1.66
N GLN A 143 11.33 1.15 1.63
CA GLN A 143 10.88 0.23 0.59
C GLN A 143 10.79 0.93 -0.78
N ALA A 144 10.19 2.13 -0.82
CA ALA A 144 10.13 2.92 -2.04
C ALA A 144 11.52 3.28 -2.57
N ALA A 145 12.46 3.61 -1.67
CA ALA A 145 13.83 3.92 -2.04
C ALA A 145 14.55 2.70 -2.66
N LEU A 146 14.34 1.50 -2.13
CA LEU A 146 14.90 0.27 -2.71
C LEU A 146 14.35 -0.03 -4.10
N LEU A 147 13.04 0.15 -4.30
CA LEU A 147 12.39 -0.01 -5.61
C LEU A 147 12.91 1.01 -6.63
N LEU A 148 13.06 2.28 -6.23
CA LEU A 148 13.65 3.32 -7.08
C LEU A 148 15.13 3.05 -7.39
N GLN A 149 15.87 2.46 -6.47
CA GLN A 149 17.25 2.03 -6.72
C GLN A 149 17.32 0.86 -7.70
N ALA A 150 16.41 -0.12 -7.61
CA ALA A 150 16.28 -1.18 -8.62
C ALA A 150 15.97 -0.60 -10.00
N ALA A 151 15.10 0.41 -10.07
CA ALA A 151 14.81 1.09 -11.33
C ALA A 151 16.04 1.83 -11.89
N VAL A 152 16.80 2.55 -11.05
CA VAL A 152 18.04 3.21 -11.50
C VAL A 152 19.05 2.17 -12.01
N PHE A 153 19.20 1.06 -11.29
CA PHE A 153 20.07 -0.05 -11.69
C PHE A 153 19.68 -0.62 -13.06
N GLY A 154 18.39 -0.89 -13.31
CA GLY A 154 17.92 -1.38 -14.61
C GLY A 154 18.13 -0.39 -15.75
N ARG A 155 17.96 0.91 -15.49
CA ARG A 155 18.13 1.97 -16.50
C ARG A 155 19.54 2.06 -17.09
N GLU A 156 20.57 1.64 -16.36
CA GLU A 156 21.96 1.65 -16.85
C GLU A 156 22.18 0.71 -18.05
N PHE A 157 21.27 -0.25 -18.27
CA PHE A 157 21.36 -1.24 -19.34
C PHE A 157 20.31 -1.06 -20.43
N LEU A 158 19.52 0.02 -20.38
CA LEU A 158 18.52 0.37 -21.40
C LEU A 158 19.15 1.18 -22.54
N ASP A 159 18.62 0.99 -23.74
CA ASP A 159 18.95 1.83 -24.88
C ASP A 159 18.48 3.29 -24.66
N GLU A 160 19.11 4.25 -25.34
CA GLU A 160 18.87 5.69 -25.12
C GLU A 160 17.40 6.11 -25.21
N GLY A 161 16.64 5.48 -26.11
CA GLY A 161 15.22 5.75 -26.33
C GLY A 161 14.35 5.40 -25.13
N GLU A 162 14.44 4.15 -24.65
CA GLU A 162 13.70 3.65 -23.49
C GLU A 162 14.12 4.39 -22.22
N ASN A 163 15.43 4.57 -22.04
CA ASN A 163 15.99 5.26 -20.87
C ASN A 163 15.42 6.68 -20.71
N LYS A 164 15.21 7.42 -21.81
CA LYS A 164 14.60 8.75 -21.78
C LYS A 164 13.15 8.75 -21.29
N CYS A 165 12.34 7.76 -21.69
CA CYS A 165 10.96 7.64 -21.23
C CYS A 165 10.92 7.32 -19.73
N THR A 166 11.66 6.29 -19.33
CA THR A 166 11.73 5.81 -17.95
C THR A 166 12.30 6.87 -17.00
N CYS A 167 13.25 7.69 -17.46
CA CYS A 167 13.78 8.82 -16.68
C CYS A 167 12.69 9.85 -16.33
N LYS A 168 11.77 10.16 -17.25
CA LYS A 168 10.65 11.08 -16.98
C LYS A 168 9.70 10.50 -15.92
N GLN A 169 9.38 9.22 -16.03
CA GLN A 169 8.53 8.52 -15.07
C GLN A 169 9.19 8.47 -13.68
N TYR A 170 10.48 8.15 -13.62
CA TYR A 170 11.28 8.15 -12.38
C TYR A 170 11.25 9.51 -11.68
N VAL A 171 11.54 10.59 -12.42
CA VAL A 171 11.53 11.96 -11.86
C VAL A 171 10.14 12.32 -11.35
N LYS A 172 9.07 11.94 -12.08
CA LYS A 172 7.68 12.15 -11.64
C LYS A 172 7.39 11.38 -10.34
N ALA A 173 7.73 10.10 -10.26
CA ALA A 173 7.55 9.28 -9.07
C ALA A 173 8.29 9.88 -7.85
N CYS A 174 9.55 10.28 -8.02
CA CYS A 174 10.33 10.94 -6.97
C CYS A 174 9.72 12.27 -6.50
N ARG A 175 9.10 13.05 -7.40
CA ARG A 175 8.39 14.28 -7.01
C ARG A 175 7.15 13.96 -6.20
N ASP A 176 6.31 13.05 -6.70
CA ASP A 176 5.06 12.66 -6.03
C ASP A 176 5.34 12.07 -4.64
N LEU A 177 6.32 11.16 -4.52
CA LEU A 177 6.71 10.54 -3.26
C LEU A 177 7.25 11.54 -2.25
N ARG A 178 8.10 12.49 -2.67
CA ARG A 178 8.61 13.54 -1.76
C ARG A 178 7.48 14.39 -1.19
N ILE A 179 6.51 14.77 -2.03
CA ILE A 179 5.33 15.52 -1.59
C ILE A 179 4.53 14.70 -0.59
N CYS A 180 4.18 13.46 -0.96
CA CYS A 180 3.42 12.57 -0.10
C CYS A 180 4.11 12.32 1.26
N TYR A 181 5.41 12.01 1.27
CA TYR A 181 6.14 11.80 2.51
C TYR A 181 6.22 13.07 3.36
N ALA A 182 6.45 14.24 2.75
CA ALA A 182 6.49 15.51 3.48
C ALA A 182 5.15 15.82 4.18
N VAL A 183 4.02 15.66 3.48
CA VAL A 183 2.71 15.96 4.08
C VAL A 183 2.26 14.93 5.12
N ARG A 184 2.80 13.70 5.08
CA ARG A 184 2.53 12.66 6.08
C ARG A 184 3.27 12.91 7.41
N GLN A 185 4.28 13.76 7.42
CA GLN A 185 5.01 14.11 8.65
C GLN A 185 4.34 15.28 9.39
N PRO A 186 4.62 15.45 10.69
CA PRO A 186 4.28 16.67 11.41
C PRO A 186 4.82 17.91 10.69
N PRO A 187 4.10 19.05 10.70
CA PRO A 187 2.87 19.31 11.44
C PRO A 187 1.57 18.96 10.68
N LEU A 188 1.67 18.49 9.43
CA LEU A 188 0.50 18.30 8.56
C LEU A 188 -0.23 16.98 8.81
N GLU A 189 0.53 15.91 9.07
CA GLU A 189 0.03 14.57 9.40
C GLU A 189 -1.08 14.07 8.44
N MET A 190 -1.00 14.46 7.17
CA MET A 190 -2.01 14.16 6.16
C MET A 190 -1.70 12.81 5.51
N PRO A 191 -2.55 11.77 5.70
CA PRO A 191 -2.32 10.45 5.13
C PRO A 191 -2.68 10.43 3.63
N LEU A 192 -1.80 11.00 2.80
CA LEU A 192 -2.01 11.19 1.36
C LEU A 192 -1.21 10.18 0.53
N SER A 193 -1.87 9.40 -0.33
CA SER A 193 -1.23 8.51 -1.32
C SER A 193 -0.85 9.25 -2.62
N VAL A 194 0.02 8.64 -3.43
CA VAL A 194 0.39 9.19 -4.74
C VAL A 194 -0.81 9.20 -5.69
N ALA A 195 -1.68 8.19 -5.63
CA ALA A 195 -2.90 8.15 -6.44
C ALA A 195 -3.85 9.29 -6.07
N GLN A 196 -4.06 9.55 -4.77
CA GLN A 196 -4.85 10.67 -4.28
C GLN A 196 -4.26 12.02 -4.70
N LEU A 197 -2.93 12.20 -4.59
CA LEU A 197 -2.24 13.41 -5.04
C LEU A 197 -2.47 13.66 -6.53
N ARG A 198 -2.27 12.63 -7.37
CA ARG A 198 -2.46 12.72 -8.82
C ARG A 198 -3.91 13.01 -9.19
N HIS A 199 -4.87 12.43 -8.47
CA HIS A 199 -6.30 12.68 -8.71
C HIS A 199 -6.71 14.11 -8.32
N MET A 200 -6.25 14.63 -7.18
CA MET A 200 -6.63 15.97 -6.73
C MET A 200 -5.85 17.10 -7.41
N SER A 201 -4.64 16.82 -7.92
CA SER A 201 -3.62 17.78 -8.38
C SER A 201 -2.92 18.56 -7.26
N LEU A 202 -1.66 18.94 -7.52
CA LEU A 202 -0.83 19.70 -6.59
C LEU A 202 -1.46 21.05 -6.18
N SER A 203 -2.09 21.76 -7.11
CA SER A 203 -2.70 23.06 -6.84
C SER A 203 -3.83 22.98 -5.80
N LYS A 204 -4.63 21.90 -5.83
CA LYS A 204 -5.68 21.68 -4.82
C LYS A 204 -5.08 21.30 -3.47
N LEU A 205 -4.01 20.52 -3.45
CA LEU A 205 -3.28 20.20 -2.21
C LEU A 205 -2.72 21.47 -1.56
N VAL A 206 -2.02 22.31 -2.33
CA VAL A 206 -1.46 23.58 -1.84
C VAL A 206 -2.55 24.48 -1.23
N ARG A 207 -3.71 24.57 -1.87
CA ARG A 207 -4.86 25.33 -1.33
C ARG A 207 -5.40 24.76 -0.02
N ARG A 208 -5.30 23.45 0.20
CA ARG A 208 -5.76 22.79 1.45
C ARG A 208 -4.80 23.05 2.61
N ILE A 209 -3.48 23.07 2.35
CA ILE A 209 -2.46 23.26 3.38
C ILE A 209 -2.17 24.73 3.71
N ALA A 210 -2.51 25.66 2.82
CA ALA A 210 -2.28 27.10 3.02
C ALA A 210 -3.40 27.81 3.81
N LYS A 211 -4.40 27.07 4.29
CA LYS A 211 -5.47 27.56 5.16
C LYS A 211 -5.15 27.20 6.60
#